data_AF-A0A3D4R5P7-F1
#
_entry.id   AF-A0A3D4R5P7-F1
#
_cell.length_a   1.000
_cell.length_b   1.000
_cell.length_c   1.000
_cell.angle_alpha   90.00
_cell.angle_beta   90.00
_cell.angle_gamma   90.00
#
_symmetry.space_group_name_H-M   'P 1'
#
loop_
_entity.id
_entity.type
_entity.pdbx_description
1 polymer ?
#
loop_
_entity_poly.entity_id
_entity_poly.type
_entity_poly.pdbx_seq_one_letter_code
_entity_poly.pdbx_strand_id
1 'polypeptide(L)'
;MHITDWEAHKKKMLKNPKIRQALKENELEYQIAKALIEARIKKGLTQADVAKKMNTRQSVISRVENAQTTPSLSFLKRLAEVFETSLQVQFK
;
A
#
# COMPACT_ATOMS: atom_id res chain seq x y z
N MET A 1 -26.23 2.56 -13.45
CA MET A 1 -24.97 1.80 -13.30
C MET A 1 -25.17 0.86 -12.11
N HIS A 2 -25.40 -0.43 -12.34
CA HIS A 2 -25.52 -1.40 -11.26
C HIS A 2 -24.14 -1.56 -10.61
N ILE A 3 -23.93 -0.89 -9.48
CA ILE A 3 -22.87 -1.27 -8.55
C ILE A 3 -23.31 -2.61 -8.00
N THR A 4 -22.97 -3.69 -8.70
CA THR A 4 -23.09 -5.04 -8.18
C THR A 4 -22.38 -5.08 -6.84
N ASP A 5 -23.13 -5.46 -5.81
CA ASP A 5 -22.83 -5.37 -4.38
C ASP A 5 -21.43 -5.90 -4.03
N TRP A 6 -20.43 -5.01 -4.07
CA TRP A 6 -19.04 -5.33 -3.74
C TRP A 6 -18.93 -5.84 -2.30
N GLU A 7 -19.69 -5.25 -1.38
CA GLU A 7 -19.66 -5.65 0.03
C GLU A 7 -20.23 -7.05 0.24
N ALA A 8 -21.34 -7.42 -0.40
CA ALA A 8 -21.83 -8.80 -0.36
C ALA A 8 -20.90 -9.77 -1.07
N HIS A 9 -20.31 -9.38 -2.21
CA HIS A 9 -19.36 -10.23 -2.93
C HIS A 9 -18.10 -10.49 -2.09
N LYS A 10 -17.55 -9.44 -1.47
CA LYS A 10 -16.43 -9.51 -0.52
C LYS A 10 -16.76 -10.40 0.67
N LYS A 11 -17.93 -10.23 1.29
CA LYS A 11 -18.39 -11.08 2.40
C LYS A 11 -18.48 -12.55 2.01
N LYS A 12 -18.91 -12.85 0.77
CA LYS A 12 -18.96 -14.22 0.23
C LYS A 12 -17.56 -14.79 0.00
N MET A 13 -16.63 -14.00 -0.54
CA MET A 13 -15.23 -14.41 -0.74
C MET A 13 -14.50 -14.69 0.58
N LEU A 14 -14.72 -13.85 1.59
CA LEU A 14 -14.13 -14.03 2.93
C LEU A 14 -14.64 -15.28 3.67
N LYS A 15 -15.69 -15.95 3.20
CA LYS A 15 -16.09 -17.28 3.73
C LYS A 15 -15.10 -18.37 3.33
N ASN A 16 -14.35 -18.21 2.25
CA ASN A 16 -13.35 -19.17 1.80
C ASN A 16 -12.09 -19.08 2.70
N PRO A 17 -11.71 -20.15 3.41
CA PRO A 17 -10.56 -20.15 4.31
C PRO A 17 -9.24 -19.88 3.57
N LYS A 18 -9.09 -20.32 2.30
CA LYS A 18 -7.88 -20.03 1.50
C LYS A 18 -7.72 -18.54 1.24
N ILE A 19 -8.83 -17.85 0.98
CA ILE A 19 -8.84 -16.40 0.75
C ILE A 19 -8.51 -15.66 2.05
N ARG A 20 -9.12 -16.07 3.18
CA ARG A 20 -8.79 -15.48 4.50
C ARG A 20 -7.32 -15.64 4.86
N GLN A 21 -6.76 -16.83 4.60
CA GLN A 21 -5.38 -17.11 4.91
C GLN A 21 -4.43 -16.28 4.05
N ALA A 22 -4.64 -16.23 2.73
CA ALA A 22 -3.82 -15.42 1.83
C ALA A 22 -3.88 -13.91 2.16
N LEU A 23 -5.04 -13.41 2.62
CA LEU A 23 -5.18 -12.04 3.10
C LEU A 23 -4.38 -11.81 4.39
N LYS A 24 -4.47 -12.74 5.34
CA LYS A 24 -3.76 -12.66 6.61
C LYS A 24 -2.24 -12.72 6.44
N GLU A 25 -1.76 -13.51 5.48
CA GLU A 25 -0.33 -13.67 5.18
C GLU A 25 0.32 -12.37 4.68
N ASN A 26 -0.43 -11.50 3.98
CA ASN A 26 0.09 -10.27 3.38
C ASN A 26 -0.56 -8.99 3.96
N GLU A 27 -1.25 -9.11 5.10
CA GLU A 27 -2.03 -8.01 5.68
C GLU A 27 -1.14 -6.78 5.93
N LEU A 28 0.08 -6.99 6.41
CA LEU A 28 1.01 -5.91 6.72
C LEU A 28 1.47 -5.18 5.45
N GLU A 29 1.79 -5.91 4.39
CA GLU A 29 2.15 -5.37 3.08
C GLU A 29 1.01 -4.51 2.52
N TYR A 30 -0.23 -4.98 2.63
CA TYR A 30 -1.40 -4.20 2.23
C TYR A 30 -1.59 -2.93 3.07
N GLN A 31 -1.36 -3.00 4.39
CA GLN A 31 -1.46 -1.82 5.25
C GLN A 31 -0.41 -0.77 4.88
N ILE A 32 0.83 -1.21 4.64
CA ILE A 32 1.91 -0.34 4.18
C ILE A 32 1.56 0.27 2.83
N ALA A 33 1.17 -0.54 1.84
CA ALA A 33 0.80 -0.08 0.51
C ALA A 33 -0.31 0.98 0.56
N LYS A 34 -1.36 0.73 1.34
CA LYS A 34 -2.47 1.67 1.54
C LYS A 34 -1.99 2.99 2.11
N ALA A 35 -1.21 2.96 3.20
CA ALA A 35 -0.70 4.17 3.83
C ALA A 35 0.16 5.01 2.87
N LEU A 36 0.98 4.35 2.03
CA LEU A 36 1.81 5.04 1.04
C LEU A 36 0.98 5.67 -0.08
N ILE A 37 -0.04 4.98 -0.60
CA ILE A 37 -0.98 5.51 -1.60
C ILE A 37 -1.70 6.75 -1.04
N GLU A 38 -2.22 6.67 0.18
CA GLU A 38 -2.93 7.76 0.83
C GLU A 38 -2.02 8.99 1.03
N ALA A 39 -0.79 8.78 1.53
CA ALA A 39 0.18 9.85 1.70
C ALA A 39 0.55 10.51 0.35
N ARG A 40 0.78 9.69 -0.69
CA ARG A 40 1.10 10.17 -2.03
C ARG A 40 -0.03 11.00 -2.63
N ILE A 41 -1.28 10.53 -2.55
CA ILE A 41 -2.46 11.25 -3.05
C ILE A 41 -2.66 12.56 -2.28
N LYS A 42 -2.49 12.55 -0.95
CA LYS A 42 -2.58 13.77 -0.12
C LYS A 42 -1.58 14.84 -0.52
N LYS A 43 -0.40 14.45 -1.01
CA LYS A 43 0.63 15.35 -1.55
C LYS A 43 0.46 15.69 -3.03
N GLY A 44 -0.57 15.15 -3.70
CA GLY A 44 -0.83 15.39 -5.12
C GLY A 44 0.25 14.81 -6.04
N LEU A 45 0.97 13.77 -5.60
CA LEU A 45 2.10 13.19 -6.34
C LEU A 45 1.66 11.98 -7.17
N THR A 46 2.21 11.84 -8.37
CA THR A 46 2.13 10.58 -9.13
C THR A 46 3.19 9.59 -8.65
N GLN A 47 3.07 8.31 -9.01
CA GLN A 47 4.12 7.32 -8.74
C GLN A 47 5.45 7.71 -9.40
N ALA A 48 5.40 8.35 -10.58
CA ALA A 48 6.58 8.83 -11.29
C ALA A 48 7.26 10.00 -10.54
N ASP A 49 6.47 10.91 -9.94
CA ASP A 49 7.01 12.01 -9.13
C ASP A 49 7.72 11.49 -7.89
N VAL A 50 7.11 10.53 -7.19
CA VAL A 50 7.73 9.87 -6.03
C VAL A 50 9.02 9.17 -6.45
N ALA A 51 8.99 8.43 -7.56
CA ALA A 51 10.17 7.74 -8.07
C ALA A 51 11.31 8.71 -8.39
N LYS A 52 11.01 9.85 -9.01
CA LYS A 52 11.98 10.91 -9.31
C LYS A 52 12.59 11.49 -8.03
N LYS A 53 11.76 11.84 -7.04
CA LYS A 53 12.22 12.36 -5.74
C LYS A 53 13.04 11.33 -4.95
N MET A 54 12.69 10.05 -5.09
CA MET A 54 13.38 8.91 -4.47
C MET A 54 14.61 8.43 -5.23
N ASN A 55 14.94 9.03 -6.39
CA ASN A 55 15.97 8.52 -7.29
C ASN A 55 15.85 7.00 -7.53
N THR A 56 14.66 6.55 -7.92
CA THR A 56 14.36 5.14 -8.19
C THR A 56 13.46 5.02 -9.43
N ARG A 57 13.12 3.79 -9.82
CA ARG A 57 12.22 3.54 -10.96
C ARG A 57 10.76 3.58 -10.51
N GLN A 58 9.86 4.09 -11.35
CA GLN A 58 8.40 4.05 -11.08
C GLN A 58 7.92 2.62 -10.79
N SER A 59 8.48 1.61 -11.47
CA SER A 59 8.14 0.21 -11.21
C SER A 59 8.45 -0.25 -9.79
N VAL A 60 9.43 0.35 -9.11
CA VAL A 60 9.72 0.08 -7.69
C VAL A 60 8.59 0.63 -6.82
N ILE A 61 8.16 1.88 -7.05
CA ILE A 61 7.04 2.49 -6.33
C ILE A 61 5.75 1.69 -6.55
N SER A 62 5.49 1.31 -7.81
CA SER A 62 4.33 0.50 -8.17
C SER A 62 4.32 -0.86 -7.47
N ARG A 63 5.45 -1.57 -7.38
CA ARG A 63 5.51 -2.85 -6.66
C ARG A 63 5.18 -2.71 -5.18
N VAL A 64 5.65 -1.64 -4.54
CA VAL A 64 5.37 -1.36 -3.13
C VAL A 64 3.89 -0.99 -2.94
N GLU A 65 3.34 -0.12 -3.78
CA GLU A 65 1.92 0.27 -3.71
C GLU A 65 0.95 -0.88 -4.08
N ASN A 66 1.42 -1.90 -4.78
CA ASN A 66 0.66 -3.12 -5.09
C ASN A 66 0.92 -4.26 -4.09
N ALA A 67 1.60 -4.00 -2.97
CA ALA A 67 1.92 -5.02 -1.96
C ALA A 67 2.69 -6.24 -2.51
N GLN A 68 3.45 -6.06 -3.60
CA GLN A 68 4.23 -7.14 -4.23
C GLN A 68 5.62 -7.33 -3.59
N THR A 69 5.99 -6.44 -2.68
CA THR A 69 7.26 -6.49 -1.97
C THR A 69 7.12 -5.77 -0.63
N THR A 70 7.78 -6.30 0.40
CA THR A 70 7.88 -5.64 1.69
C THR A 70 9.04 -4.63 1.63
N PRO A 71 8.78 -3.31 1.68
CA PRO A 71 9.84 -2.32 1.66
C PRO A 71 10.68 -2.38 2.94
N SER A 72 11.97 -2.09 2.84
CA SER A 72 12.83 -1.95 4.02
C SER A 72 12.43 -0.73 4.86
N LEU A 73 12.77 -0.75 6.15
CA LEU A 73 12.58 0.42 7.02
C LEU A 73 13.31 1.66 6.49
N SER A 74 14.50 1.49 5.91
CA SER A 74 15.24 2.59 5.27
C SER A 74 14.49 3.19 4.08
N PHE A 75 13.81 2.36 3.28
CA PHE A 75 12.99 2.82 2.17
C PHE A 75 11.77 3.60 2.67
N LEU A 76 11.10 3.10 3.72
CA LEU A 76 9.96 3.78 4.35
C LEU A 76 10.35 5.15 4.92
N LYS A 77 11.51 5.28 5.56
CA LYS A 77 12.00 6.57 6.08
C LYS A 77 12.21 7.60 4.96
N ARG A 78 12.84 7.19 3.85
CA ARG A 78 13.05 8.06 2.69
C ARG A 78 11.73 8.47 2.02
N LEU A 79 10.74 7.58 1.97
CA LEU A 79 9.40 7.93 1.51
C LEU A 79 8.73 8.94 2.44
N ALA A 80 8.88 8.79 3.75
CA ALA A 80 8.35 9.75 4.72
C ALA A 80 8.95 11.16 4.51
N GLU A 81 10.25 11.26 4.19
CA GLU A 81 10.89 12.52 3.82
C GLU A 81 10.28 13.12 2.54
N VAL A 82 10.08 12.30 1.49
CA VAL A 82 9.43 12.74 0.23
C VAL A 82 8.00 13.20 0.43
N PHE A 83 7.30 12.60 1.38
CA PHE A 83 5.94 12.96 1.77
C PHE A 83 5.88 14.00 2.89
N GLU A 84 7.02 14.55 3.33
CA GLU A 84 7.10 15.53 4.43
C GLU A 84 6.25 15.11 5.64
N THR A 85 6.39 13.84 6.03
CA THR A 85 5.66 13.21 7.13
C THR A 85 6.64 12.43 8.02
N SER A 86 6.16 11.90 9.13
CA SER A 86 6.91 10.98 9.99
C SER A 86 6.42 9.54 9.81
N LEU A 87 7.32 8.59 10.05
CA LEU A 87 7.00 7.17 10.15
C LEU A 87 6.67 6.83 11.61
N GLN A 88 5.48 6.27 11.85
CA GLN A 88 5.05 5.78 13.16
C GLN A 88 4.85 4.26 13.11
N VAL A 89 5.37 3.56 14.12
CA VAL A 89 5.15 2.11 14.32
C VAL A 89 4.40 1.92 15.63
N GLN A 90 3.34 1.13 15.60
CA GLN A 90 2.53 0.80 16.77
C GLN A 90 2.25 -0.71 16.77
N PHE A 91 2.43 -1.34 17.93
CA PHE A 91 1.96 -2.70 18.18
C PHE A 91 0.50 -2.64 18.63
N LYS A 92 -0.33 -3.53 18.08
CA LYS A 92 -1.75 -3.65 18.41
C LYS A 92 -1.99 -4.97 19.15
#